data_AF-A0A954GVY5-F1
#
_entry.id   AF-A0A954GVY5-F1
#
_cell.length_a   1.000
_cell.length_b   1.000
_cell.length_c   1.000
_cell.angle_alpha   90.00
_cell.angle_beta   90.00
_cell.angle_gamma   90.00
#
_symmetry.space_group_name_H-M   'P 1'
#
loop_
_entity.id
_entity.type
_entity.pdbx_description
1 polymer ?
#
loop_
_entity_poly.entity_id
_entity_poly.type
_entity_poly.pdbx_seq_one_letter_code
_entity_poly.pdbx_strand_id
1 'polypeptide(L)'
;MVFGNLGDDCATGVGLTRDCSLGFPGFNGDYLINAQGEDVVAGIRSTKRIEETLGKDMPEAFKQLTDIGVTLEKHYKDVQDIEFTVQRGKVWMLQTRNAKRTGFAAVRLAVDLVEEGLIPEQEALNPKRIPADDLNQLLQQIFDKAAKDAAVKSGTHLTKGINAGPGAATGKIVFHADDAERQWLANNSVELILVRRETSPEDLRGMKV
;
A
#
# COMPACT_ATOMS: atom_id res chain seq x y z
N MET A 1 -12.18 3.33 25.69
CA MET A 1 -11.17 2.48 25.03
C MET A 1 -11.86 1.27 24.44
N VAL A 2 -11.38 0.80 23.29
CA VAL A 2 -11.76 -0.46 22.66
C VAL A 2 -10.50 -1.31 22.60
N PHE A 3 -10.62 -2.63 22.76
CA PHE A 3 -9.49 -3.53 22.99
C PHE A 3 -9.47 -4.64 21.92
N GLY A 4 -8.46 -4.63 21.05
CA GLY A 4 -8.17 -5.71 20.11
C GLY A 4 -7.38 -6.88 20.71
N ASN A 5 -7.06 -6.85 22.02
CA ASN A 5 -6.15 -7.75 22.71
C ASN A 5 -6.78 -8.50 23.91
N LEU A 6 -8.09 -8.78 23.86
CA LEU A 6 -8.79 -9.52 24.91
C LEU A 6 -8.89 -11.04 24.64
N GLY A 7 -8.29 -11.52 23.56
CA GLY A 7 -8.39 -12.90 23.10
C GLY A 7 -8.41 -13.01 21.59
N ASP A 8 -8.59 -14.23 21.09
CA ASP A 8 -8.51 -14.55 19.66
C ASP A 8 -9.76 -14.13 18.87
N ASP A 9 -10.81 -13.69 19.57
CA ASP A 9 -12.03 -13.07 19.01
C ASP A 9 -11.93 -11.53 18.90
N CYS A 10 -10.73 -10.99 19.15
CA CYS A 10 -10.41 -9.57 19.07
C CYS A 10 -9.23 -9.35 18.11
N ALA A 11 -9.21 -8.20 17.43
CA ALA A 11 -8.16 -7.84 16.48
C ALA A 11 -8.02 -6.32 16.36
N THR A 12 -6.93 -5.88 15.75
CA THR A 12 -6.74 -4.49 15.32
C THR A 12 -6.12 -4.47 13.93
N GLY A 13 -6.38 -3.43 13.16
CA GLY A 13 -5.84 -3.34 11.80
C GLY A 13 -5.94 -1.96 11.18
N VAL A 14 -5.26 -1.86 10.05
CA VAL A 14 -5.30 -0.73 9.13
C VAL A 14 -5.71 -1.24 7.76
N GLY A 15 -6.62 -0.55 7.10
CA GLY A 15 -7.20 -1.02 5.84
C GLY A 15 -7.62 0.09 4.93
N LEU A 16 -7.70 -0.25 3.65
CA LEU A 16 -8.13 0.61 2.57
C LEU A 16 -9.42 0.06 1.99
N THR A 17 -10.37 0.92 1.63
CA THR A 17 -11.63 0.49 1.01
C THR A 17 -11.44 -0.06 -0.41
N ARG A 18 -10.35 0.32 -1.08
CA ARG A 18 -9.86 -0.21 -2.37
C ARG A 18 -8.33 -0.23 -2.36
N ASP A 19 -7.72 -1.04 -3.22
CA ASP A 19 -6.26 -1.14 -3.29
C ASP A 19 -5.65 0.16 -3.81
N CYS A 20 -4.86 0.84 -2.99
CA CYS A 20 -4.24 2.11 -3.34
C CYS A 20 -2.91 1.97 -4.10
N SER A 21 -2.54 0.74 -4.47
CA SER A 21 -1.36 0.44 -5.30
C SER A 21 -1.68 0.38 -6.79
N LEU A 22 -2.78 -0.29 -7.15
CA LEU A 22 -3.22 -0.54 -8.54
C LEU A 22 -4.67 -0.13 -8.78
N GLY A 23 -5.43 0.22 -7.73
CA GLY A 23 -6.82 0.66 -7.83
C GLY A 23 -7.83 -0.48 -7.90
N PHE A 24 -7.46 -1.72 -7.53
CA PHE A 24 -8.42 -2.83 -7.55
C PHE A 24 -9.49 -2.65 -6.46
N PRO A 25 -10.75 -3.02 -6.75
CA PRO A 25 -11.83 -2.91 -5.76
C PRO A 25 -11.66 -3.95 -4.64
N GLY A 26 -12.17 -3.62 -3.46
CA GLY A 26 -12.23 -4.52 -2.31
C GLY A 26 -11.40 -4.05 -1.12
N PHE A 27 -11.92 -4.34 0.08
CA PHE A 27 -11.27 -3.98 1.32
C PHE A 27 -9.98 -4.80 1.50
N ASN A 28 -8.87 -4.12 1.71
CA ASN A 28 -7.53 -4.72 1.80
C ASN A 28 -6.69 -4.04 2.88
N GLY A 29 -5.63 -4.69 3.33
CA GLY A 29 -4.73 -4.11 4.34
C GLY A 29 -4.19 -5.16 5.29
N ASP A 30 -3.81 -4.71 6.48
CA ASP A 30 -3.09 -5.50 7.47
C ASP A 30 -3.83 -5.53 8.80
N TYR A 31 -3.85 -6.70 9.45
CA TYR A 31 -4.42 -6.85 10.78
C TYR A 31 -3.62 -7.85 11.63
N LEU A 32 -3.84 -7.76 12.95
CA LEU A 32 -3.35 -8.71 13.92
C LEU A 32 -4.48 -9.11 14.87
N ILE A 33 -4.57 -10.42 15.14
CA ILE A 33 -5.45 -10.99 16.16
C ILE A 33 -4.78 -10.83 17.53
N ASN A 34 -5.58 -10.54 18.55
CA ASN A 34 -5.15 -10.40 19.93
C ASN A 34 -3.96 -9.42 20.06
N ALA A 35 -4.20 -8.17 19.65
CA ALA A 35 -3.18 -7.13 19.45
C ALA A 35 -3.73 -5.72 19.68
N GLN A 36 -2.84 -4.74 19.78
CA GLN A 36 -3.16 -3.31 19.76
C GLN A 36 -2.53 -2.61 18.55
N GLY A 37 -2.99 -1.40 18.23
CA GLY A 37 -2.54 -0.67 17.04
C GLY A 37 -1.02 -0.52 16.93
N GLU A 38 -0.34 -0.37 18.06
CA GLU A 38 1.13 -0.33 18.13
C GLU A 38 1.78 -1.59 17.52
N ASP A 39 1.22 -2.77 17.78
CA ASP A 39 1.76 -4.05 17.28
C ASP A 39 1.72 -4.14 15.75
N VAL A 40 0.73 -3.50 15.12
CA VAL A 40 0.58 -3.49 13.65
C VAL A 40 1.64 -2.59 13.01
N VAL A 41 1.97 -1.48 13.64
CA VAL A 41 2.94 -0.50 13.11
C VAL A 41 4.38 -0.90 13.44
N ALA A 42 4.62 -1.51 14.61
CA ALA A 42 5.96 -1.85 15.07
C ALA A 42 6.64 -2.96 14.25
N GLY A 43 5.88 -3.76 13.49
CA GLY A 43 6.43 -4.82 12.64
C GLY A 43 7.09 -5.98 13.39
N ILE A 44 6.94 -6.05 14.72
CA ILE A 44 7.48 -7.14 15.57
C ILE A 44 6.76 -8.46 15.28
N ARG A 45 5.46 -8.37 14.96
CA ARG A 45 4.62 -9.50 14.58
C ARG A 45 4.30 -9.39 13.10
N SER A 46 4.43 -10.51 12.38
CA SER A 46 3.98 -10.59 11.00
C SER A 46 2.47 -10.34 10.93
N THR A 47 2.06 -9.30 10.21
CA THR A 47 0.66 -8.99 9.98
C THR A 47 0.03 -10.04 9.06
N LYS A 48 -1.29 -10.22 9.22
CA LYS A 48 -2.11 -10.97 8.28
C LYS A 48 -2.75 -10.01 7.27
N ARG A 49 -2.95 -10.48 6.04
CA ARG A 49 -3.63 -9.71 4.99
C ARG A 49 -5.15 -9.83 5.12
N ILE A 50 -5.82 -8.69 5.16
CA ILE A 50 -7.28 -8.62 5.35
C ILE A 50 -8.01 -9.36 4.22
N GLU A 51 -7.61 -9.09 2.99
CA GLU A 51 -8.18 -9.64 1.76
C GLU A 51 -7.94 -11.16 1.61
N GLU A 52 -6.96 -11.74 2.30
CA GLU A 52 -6.62 -13.16 2.19
C GLU A 52 -7.24 -14.01 3.31
N THR A 53 -7.29 -13.46 4.52
CA THR A 53 -7.50 -14.26 5.75
C THR A 53 -8.56 -13.72 6.70
N LEU A 54 -8.88 -12.42 6.71
CA LEU A 54 -9.83 -11.88 7.70
C LEU A 54 -11.24 -12.44 7.52
N GLY A 55 -11.68 -12.65 6.27
CA GLY A 55 -12.98 -13.28 5.99
C GLY A 55 -13.10 -14.74 6.47
N LYS A 56 -11.97 -15.42 6.71
CA LYS A 56 -11.94 -16.78 7.28
C LYS A 56 -11.84 -16.73 8.80
N ASP A 57 -10.97 -15.85 9.32
CA ASP A 57 -10.73 -15.73 10.75
C ASP A 57 -11.91 -15.08 11.50
N MET A 58 -12.51 -14.04 10.92
CA MET A 58 -13.56 -13.21 11.55
C MET A 58 -14.60 -12.76 10.50
N PRO A 59 -15.44 -13.67 9.97
CA PRO A 59 -16.35 -13.39 8.86
C PRO A 59 -17.33 -12.24 9.13
N GLU A 60 -17.87 -12.16 10.35
CA GLU A 60 -18.79 -11.09 10.74
C GLU A 60 -18.11 -9.72 10.78
N ALA A 61 -16.85 -9.66 11.23
CA ALA A 61 -16.08 -8.43 11.25
C ALA A 61 -15.67 -7.99 9.84
N PHE A 62 -15.28 -8.93 8.97
CA PHE A 62 -14.97 -8.65 7.56
C PHE A 62 -16.19 -8.07 6.83
N LYS A 63 -17.38 -8.64 7.05
CA LYS A 63 -18.63 -8.10 6.50
C LYS A 63 -18.91 -6.68 7.00
N GLN A 64 -18.82 -6.46 8.32
CA GLN A 64 -19.00 -5.12 8.90
C GLN A 64 -18.02 -4.10 8.31
N LEU A 65 -16.74 -4.45 8.18
CA LEU A 65 -15.72 -3.56 7.59
C LEU A 65 -16.04 -3.22 6.13
N THR A 66 -16.46 -4.21 5.34
CA THR A 66 -16.83 -3.99 3.93
C THR A 66 -18.04 -3.06 3.83
N ASP A 67 -19.08 -3.28 4.65
CA ASP A 67 -20.28 -2.44 4.67
C ASP A 67 -19.98 -1.00 5.14
N ILE A 68 -19.13 -0.86 6.15
CA ILE A 68 -18.64 0.45 6.63
C ILE A 68 -17.82 1.13 5.53
N GLY A 69 -16.93 0.42 4.85
CA GLY A 69 -16.14 0.94 3.75
C GLY A 69 -17.00 1.54 2.64
N VAL A 70 -18.03 0.82 2.20
CA VAL A 70 -19.01 1.32 1.22
C VAL A 70 -19.71 2.59 1.73
N THR A 71 -20.08 2.63 3.02
CA THR A 71 -20.72 3.80 3.62
C THR A 71 -19.79 5.01 3.60
N LEU A 72 -18.53 4.81 3.97
CA LEU A 72 -17.53 5.87 4.01
C LEU A 72 -17.17 6.38 2.61
N GLU A 73 -17.00 5.50 1.62
CA GLU A 73 -16.76 5.92 0.23
C GLU A 73 -17.93 6.72 -0.33
N LYS A 74 -19.18 6.34 -0.03
CA LYS A 74 -20.36 7.11 -0.43
C LYS A 74 -20.41 8.48 0.23
N HIS A 75 -20.01 8.58 1.48
CA HIS A 75 -20.02 9.83 2.24
C HIS A 75 -18.92 10.79 1.79
N TYR A 76 -17.67 10.31 1.76
CA TYR A 76 -16.49 11.11 1.43
C TYR A 76 -16.24 11.22 -0.08
N LYS A 77 -16.93 10.40 -0.87
CA LYS A 77 -16.78 10.32 -2.34
C LYS A 77 -15.33 10.06 -2.74
N ASP A 78 -14.62 9.25 -1.97
CA ASP A 78 -13.24 8.89 -2.21
C ASP A 78 -12.84 7.63 -1.43
N VAL A 79 -11.78 6.98 -1.87
CA VAL A 79 -11.20 5.82 -1.19
C VAL A 79 -10.68 6.21 0.18
N GLN A 80 -10.99 5.41 1.20
CA GLN A 80 -10.66 5.70 2.58
C GLN A 80 -9.57 4.77 3.12
N ASP A 81 -8.65 5.37 3.86
CA ASP A 81 -7.70 4.74 4.76
C ASP A 81 -8.31 4.73 6.17
N ILE A 82 -8.37 3.54 6.77
CA ILE A 82 -9.19 3.20 7.94
C ILE A 82 -8.31 2.54 8.98
N GLU A 83 -8.41 3.03 10.22
CA GLU A 83 -7.92 2.32 11.40
C GLU A 83 -9.10 1.76 12.18
N PHE A 84 -9.04 0.48 12.56
CA PHE A 84 -10.13 -0.21 13.23
C PHE A 84 -9.66 -1.16 14.33
N THR A 85 -10.57 -1.46 15.24
CA THR A 85 -10.43 -2.53 16.23
C THR A 85 -11.67 -3.41 16.19
N VAL A 86 -11.46 -4.72 16.19
CA VAL A 86 -12.49 -5.72 16.44
C VAL A 86 -12.42 -6.11 17.92
N GLN A 87 -13.50 -5.89 18.66
CA GLN A 87 -13.61 -6.36 20.04
C GLN A 87 -14.80 -7.32 20.13
N ARG A 88 -14.50 -8.61 20.29
CA ARG A 88 -15.49 -9.70 20.40
C ARG A 88 -16.49 -9.68 19.25
N GLY A 89 -15.97 -9.74 18.02
CA GLY A 89 -16.77 -9.74 16.78
C GLY A 89 -17.35 -8.39 16.35
N LYS A 90 -17.33 -7.34 17.19
CA LYS A 90 -17.81 -6.00 16.83
C LYS A 90 -16.69 -5.12 16.29
N VAL A 91 -16.90 -4.53 15.11
CA VAL A 91 -15.98 -3.56 14.51
C VAL A 91 -16.20 -2.17 15.13
N TRP A 92 -15.10 -1.53 15.52
CA TRP A 92 -15.04 -0.15 15.98
C TRP A 92 -14.08 0.63 15.09
N MET A 93 -14.58 1.70 14.51
CA MET A 93 -13.81 2.64 13.71
C MET A 93 -13.06 3.59 14.62
N LEU A 94 -11.74 3.70 14.44
CA LEU A 94 -10.89 4.57 15.24
C LEU A 94 -10.53 5.84 14.46
N GLN A 95 -10.22 5.70 13.18
CA GLN A 95 -9.86 6.79 12.29
C GLN A 95 -10.30 6.47 10.88
N THR A 96 -10.60 7.51 10.11
CA THR A 96 -10.71 7.43 8.66
C THR A 96 -10.21 8.72 8.02
N ARG A 97 -9.62 8.62 6.83
CA ARG A 97 -9.17 9.74 6.01
C ARG A 97 -9.12 9.33 4.54
N ASN A 98 -9.07 10.29 3.63
CA ASN A 98 -8.81 9.99 2.22
C ASN A 98 -7.45 9.30 2.07
N ALA A 99 -7.44 8.17 1.37
CA ALA A 99 -6.26 7.34 1.23
C ALA A 99 -5.21 8.00 0.33
N LYS A 100 -3.94 7.91 0.75
CA LYS A 100 -2.81 8.12 -0.15
C LYS A 100 -2.73 6.94 -1.13
N ARG A 101 -2.29 7.19 -2.35
CA ARG A 101 -2.31 6.21 -3.43
C ARG A 101 -1.23 6.47 -4.47
N THR A 102 -0.91 5.47 -5.27
CA THR A 102 -0.03 5.61 -6.44
C THR A 102 -0.75 6.34 -7.58
N GLY A 103 -0.02 6.83 -8.57
CA GLY A 103 -0.61 7.39 -9.80
C GLY A 103 -1.45 6.37 -10.57
N PHE A 104 -1.04 5.10 -10.57
CA PHE A 104 -1.79 3.98 -11.15
C PHE A 104 -3.17 3.82 -10.51
N ALA A 105 -3.20 3.76 -9.17
CA ALA A 105 -4.44 3.66 -8.43
C ALA A 105 -5.27 4.94 -8.59
N ALA A 106 -4.66 6.13 -8.55
CA ALA A 106 -5.38 7.41 -8.67
C ALA A 106 -6.23 7.49 -9.93
N VAL A 107 -5.67 7.14 -11.09
CA VAL A 107 -6.41 7.17 -12.38
C VAL A 107 -7.54 6.15 -12.38
N ARG A 108 -7.25 4.90 -12.02
CA ARG A 108 -8.27 3.84 -11.99
C ARG A 108 -9.42 4.20 -11.06
N LEU A 109 -9.09 4.60 -9.83
CA LEU A 109 -10.07 4.94 -8.81
C LEU A 109 -10.93 6.13 -9.25
N ALA A 110 -10.35 7.14 -9.89
CA ALA A 110 -11.11 8.27 -10.39
C ALA A 110 -12.11 7.86 -11.47
N VAL A 111 -11.72 6.96 -12.39
CA VAL A 111 -12.62 6.38 -13.38
C VAL A 111 -13.73 5.56 -12.71
N ASP A 112 -13.37 4.64 -11.82
CA ASP A 112 -14.34 3.79 -11.11
C ASP A 112 -15.38 4.64 -10.36
N LEU A 113 -14.95 5.69 -9.64
CA LEU A 113 -15.85 6.57 -8.89
C LEU A 113 -16.81 7.36 -9.79
N VAL A 114 -16.42 7.68 -11.03
CA VAL A 114 -17.29 8.31 -12.04
C VAL A 114 -18.29 7.30 -12.59
N GLU A 115 -17.81 6.11 -12.98
CA GLU A 115 -18.66 5.04 -13.52
C GLU A 115 -19.70 4.56 -12.50
N GLU A 116 -19.34 4.54 -11.22
CA GLU A 116 -20.26 4.24 -10.11
C GLU A 116 -21.19 5.42 -9.75
N GLY A 117 -21.03 6.58 -10.39
CA GLY A 117 -21.86 7.77 -10.19
C GLY A 117 -21.64 8.47 -8.84
N LEU A 118 -20.51 8.21 -8.16
CA LEU A 118 -20.19 8.85 -6.88
C LEU A 118 -19.72 10.30 -7.06
N ILE A 119 -19.03 10.58 -8.17
CA ILE A 119 -18.54 11.91 -8.55
C ILE A 119 -18.77 12.18 -10.05
N PRO A 120 -18.93 13.45 -10.47
CA PRO A 120 -18.92 13.81 -11.89
C PRO A 120 -17.49 13.82 -12.46
N GLU A 121 -17.37 13.70 -13.78
CA GLU A 121 -16.08 13.72 -14.51
C GLU A 121 -15.21 14.94 -14.18
N GLN A 122 -15.83 16.12 -14.02
CA GLN A 122 -15.10 17.35 -13.70
C GLN A 122 -14.46 17.29 -12.31
N GLU A 123 -15.09 16.57 -11.36
CA GLU A 123 -14.54 16.39 -10.03
C GLU A 123 -13.38 15.38 -10.06
N ALA A 124 -13.47 14.32 -10.87
CA ALA A 124 -12.40 13.35 -11.05
C ALA A 124 -11.09 13.98 -11.56
N LEU A 125 -11.19 15.00 -12.42
CA LEU A 125 -10.05 15.74 -12.97
C LEU A 125 -9.46 16.80 -12.02
N ASN A 126 -9.99 16.94 -10.80
CA ASN A 126 -9.50 17.93 -9.84
C ASN A 126 -8.04 17.59 -9.41
N PRO A 127 -7.10 18.56 -9.45
CA PRO A 127 -5.72 18.35 -9.01
C PRO A 127 -5.57 17.89 -7.55
N LYS A 128 -6.59 18.09 -6.71
CA LYS A 128 -6.63 17.59 -5.33
C LYS A 128 -6.90 16.07 -5.24
N ARG A 129 -7.44 15.45 -6.29
CA ARG A 129 -7.71 14.01 -6.37
C ARG A 129 -6.61 13.27 -7.13
N ILE A 130 -6.18 13.83 -8.25
CA ILE A 130 -5.05 13.34 -9.03
C ILE A 130 -4.05 14.48 -9.16
N PRO A 131 -3.07 14.61 -8.24
CA PRO A 131 -1.95 15.51 -8.41
C PRO A 131 -1.26 15.25 -9.75
N ALA A 132 -0.94 16.30 -10.49
CA ALA A 132 -0.33 16.17 -11.82
C ALA A 132 1.00 15.39 -11.77
N ASP A 133 1.77 15.58 -10.70
CA ASP A 133 3.06 14.90 -10.51
C ASP A 133 2.91 13.39 -10.29
N ASP A 134 1.77 12.90 -9.79
CA ASP A 134 1.53 11.47 -9.59
C ASP A 134 1.43 10.73 -10.94
N LEU A 135 1.04 11.42 -12.02
CA LEU A 135 1.00 10.83 -13.36
C LEU A 135 2.39 10.46 -13.89
N ASN A 136 3.47 11.07 -13.35
CA ASN A 136 4.84 10.66 -13.70
C ASN A 136 5.11 9.21 -13.32
N GLN A 137 4.39 8.65 -12.34
CA GLN A 137 4.52 7.23 -11.97
C GLN A 137 4.09 6.30 -13.12
N LEU A 138 3.14 6.74 -13.96
CA LEU A 138 2.69 5.98 -15.14
C LEU A 138 3.73 5.95 -16.26
N LEU A 139 4.67 6.89 -16.23
CA LEU A 139 5.75 7.04 -17.21
C LEU A 139 7.03 6.34 -16.74
N GLN A 140 7.04 5.76 -15.53
CA GLN A 140 8.17 5.02 -15.02
C GLN A 140 8.43 3.78 -15.86
N GLN A 141 9.71 3.44 -16.03
CA GLN A 141 10.11 2.26 -16.76
C GLN A 141 9.59 1.00 -16.06
N ILE A 142 9.15 0.02 -16.85
CA ILE A 142 8.75 -1.30 -16.39
C ILE A 142 9.56 -2.36 -17.14
N PHE A 143 9.79 -3.51 -16.50
CA PHE A 143 10.36 -4.65 -17.20
C PHE A 143 9.35 -5.23 -18.18
N ASP A 144 9.84 -5.68 -19.33
CA ASP A 144 9.04 -6.49 -20.25
C ASP A 144 8.51 -7.74 -19.54
N LYS A 145 7.21 -7.99 -19.68
CA LYS A 145 6.53 -9.07 -18.98
C LYS A 145 7.04 -10.44 -19.42
N ALA A 146 7.30 -10.63 -20.71
CA ALA A 146 7.78 -11.91 -21.22
C ALA A 146 9.21 -12.20 -20.74
N ALA A 147 10.07 -11.18 -20.69
CA ALA A 147 11.41 -11.27 -20.13
C ALA A 147 11.38 -11.64 -18.63
N LYS A 148 10.49 -11.01 -17.86
CA LYS A 148 10.30 -11.34 -16.44
C LYS A 148 9.83 -12.79 -16.25
N ASP A 149 8.85 -13.25 -17.05
CA ASP A 149 8.36 -14.63 -17.00
C ASP A 149 9.45 -15.64 -17.38
N ALA A 150 10.31 -15.30 -18.35
CA ALA A 150 11.46 -16.11 -18.73
C ALA A 150 12.52 -16.18 -17.62
N ALA A 151 12.77 -15.07 -16.91
CA ALA A 151 13.69 -15.04 -15.77
C ALA A 151 13.22 -15.96 -14.63
N VAL A 152 11.91 -16.00 -14.36
CA VAL A 152 11.31 -16.93 -13.39
C VAL A 152 11.51 -18.37 -13.84
N LYS A 153 11.20 -18.69 -15.10
CA LYS A 153 11.34 -20.06 -15.63
C LYS A 153 12.79 -20.56 -15.68
N SER A 154 13.74 -19.66 -15.96
CA SER A 154 15.17 -20.00 -16.05
C SER A 154 15.87 -20.11 -14.69
N GLY A 155 15.19 -19.79 -13.58
CA GLY A 155 15.79 -19.81 -12.24
C GLY A 155 16.68 -18.62 -11.92
N THR A 156 16.71 -17.58 -12.77
CA THR A 156 17.44 -16.33 -12.52
C THR A 156 16.67 -15.38 -11.60
N HIS A 157 15.37 -15.64 -11.37
CA HIS A 157 14.59 -14.98 -10.33
C HIS A 157 15.00 -15.49 -8.94
N LEU A 158 15.79 -14.68 -8.22
CA LEU A 158 16.38 -15.10 -6.94
C LEU A 158 15.43 -15.01 -5.76
N THR A 159 14.57 -13.97 -5.70
CA THR A 159 13.71 -13.71 -4.55
C THR A 159 12.54 -12.78 -4.89
N LYS A 160 11.55 -12.73 -3.98
CA LYS A 160 10.38 -11.86 -4.05
C LYS A 160 10.15 -11.19 -2.68
N GLY A 161 10.02 -9.87 -2.69
CA GLY A 161 9.67 -9.07 -1.51
C GLY A 161 8.26 -8.45 -1.59
N ILE A 162 7.98 -7.55 -0.65
CA ILE A 162 6.78 -6.72 -0.64
C ILE A 162 6.93 -5.60 -1.68
N ASN A 163 5.87 -5.36 -2.46
CA ASN A 163 5.86 -4.30 -3.47
C ASN A 163 5.62 -2.93 -2.82
N ALA A 164 6.66 -2.33 -2.25
CA ALA A 164 6.56 -1.04 -1.55
C ALA A 164 6.33 0.16 -2.49
N GLY A 165 6.76 0.07 -3.75
CA GLY A 165 6.58 1.12 -4.75
C GLY A 165 6.71 0.56 -6.17
N PRO A 166 6.03 1.17 -7.16
CA PRO A 166 6.05 0.71 -8.54
C PRO A 166 7.37 1.07 -9.24
N GLY A 167 7.71 0.31 -10.28
CA GLY A 167 8.83 0.61 -11.18
C GLY A 167 9.73 -0.58 -11.48
N ALA A 168 10.64 -0.39 -12.43
CA ALA A 168 11.75 -1.29 -12.71
C ALA A 168 13.06 -0.55 -12.48
N ALA A 169 13.99 -1.20 -11.78
CA ALA A 169 15.31 -0.66 -11.51
C ALA A 169 16.36 -1.70 -11.88
N THR A 170 17.40 -1.26 -12.56
CA THR A 170 18.63 -2.02 -12.84
C THR A 170 19.80 -1.22 -12.33
N GLY A 171 20.87 -1.89 -11.89
CA GLY A 171 22.05 -1.17 -11.43
C GLY A 171 22.98 -2.04 -10.60
N LYS A 172 24.11 -1.44 -10.22
CA LYS A 172 25.11 -2.05 -9.36
C LYS A 172 24.65 -2.00 -7.90
N ILE A 173 24.76 -3.12 -7.19
CA ILE A 173 24.45 -3.17 -5.76
C ILE A 173 25.45 -2.31 -4.97
N VAL A 174 24.90 -1.51 -4.05
CA VAL A 174 25.64 -0.77 -3.02
C VAL A 174 24.95 -0.97 -1.66
N PHE A 175 25.73 -0.96 -0.58
CA PHE A 175 25.23 -1.29 0.77
C PHE A 175 25.15 -0.09 1.73
N HIS A 176 25.68 1.07 1.31
CA HIS A 176 25.71 2.29 2.11
C HIS A 176 25.21 3.48 1.28
N ALA A 177 24.37 4.33 1.89
CA ALA A 177 23.82 5.51 1.24
C ALA A 177 24.92 6.50 0.81
N ASP A 178 25.94 6.71 1.65
CA ASP A 178 27.09 7.57 1.33
C ASP A 178 27.90 7.05 0.12
N ASP A 179 27.98 5.73 -0.05
CA ASP A 179 28.63 5.14 -1.22
C ASP A 179 27.81 5.31 -2.49
N ALA A 180 26.47 5.31 -2.37
CA ALA A 180 25.58 5.59 -3.49
C ALA A 180 25.73 7.06 -3.94
N GLU A 181 25.62 8.00 -2.99
CA GLU A 181 25.78 9.44 -3.23
C GLU A 181 27.16 9.74 -3.84
N ARG A 182 28.24 9.21 -3.25
CA ARG A 182 29.60 9.43 -3.74
C ARG A 182 29.82 8.90 -5.15
N GLN A 183 29.31 7.71 -5.47
CA GLN A 183 29.45 7.14 -6.82
C GLN A 183 28.64 7.93 -7.85
N TRP A 184 27.42 8.33 -7.50
CA TRP A 184 26.58 9.16 -8.36
C TRP A 184 27.17 10.56 -8.60
N LEU A 185 27.73 11.18 -7.56
CA LEU A 185 28.42 12.48 -7.68
C LEU A 185 29.67 12.40 -8.59
N ALA A 186 30.34 11.24 -8.62
CA ALA A 186 31.47 11.00 -9.51
C ALA A 186 31.03 10.72 -10.96
N ASN A 187 29.88 10.08 -11.16
CA ASN A 187 29.28 9.82 -12.46
C ASN A 187 27.76 9.74 -12.34
N ASN A 188 27.05 10.80 -12.74
CA ASN A 188 25.59 10.89 -12.61
C ASN A 188 24.81 9.94 -13.52
N SER A 189 25.50 9.20 -14.40
CA SER A 189 24.90 8.19 -15.28
C SER A 189 25.05 6.77 -14.73
N VAL A 190 25.65 6.61 -13.54
CA VAL A 190 25.75 5.30 -12.89
C VAL A 190 24.39 4.90 -12.34
N GLU A 191 23.94 3.68 -12.65
CA GLU A 191 22.73 3.10 -12.08
C GLU A 191 23.08 2.24 -10.87
N LEU A 192 22.40 2.47 -9.74
CA LEU A 192 22.71 1.85 -8.45
C LEU A 192 21.47 1.24 -7.81
N ILE A 193 21.67 0.17 -7.04
CA ILE A 193 20.63 -0.47 -6.23
C ILE A 193 21.11 -0.48 -4.78
N LEU A 194 20.51 0.37 -3.94
CA LEU A 194 20.80 0.42 -2.51
C LEU A 194 20.13 -0.76 -1.80
N VAL A 195 20.94 -1.67 -1.26
CA VAL A 195 20.48 -2.84 -0.51
C VAL A 195 20.82 -2.66 0.97
N ARG A 196 19.78 -2.65 1.82
CA ARG A 196 19.89 -2.38 3.26
C ARG A 196 19.05 -3.39 4.04
N ARG A 197 19.38 -3.59 5.32
CA ARG A 197 18.51 -4.33 6.24
C ARG A 197 17.20 -3.57 6.47
N GLU A 198 17.32 -2.27 6.69
CA GLU A 198 16.25 -1.29 6.82
C GLU A 198 16.82 0.10 6.44
N THR A 199 15.94 1.06 6.14
CA THR A 199 16.36 2.45 5.85
C THR A 199 15.97 3.38 6.99
N SER A 200 16.74 4.44 7.18
CA SER A 200 16.46 5.49 8.16
C SER A 200 16.49 6.88 7.49
N PRO A 201 16.05 7.97 8.18
CA PRO A 201 16.09 9.32 7.61
C PRO A 201 17.48 9.77 7.10
N GLU A 202 18.56 9.22 7.67
CA GLU A 202 19.94 9.46 7.26
C GLU A 202 20.24 8.90 5.86
N ASP A 203 19.54 7.85 5.42
CA ASP A 203 19.75 7.19 4.12
C ASP A 203 19.16 7.99 2.95
N LEU A 204 18.41 9.07 3.20
CA LEU A 204 17.65 9.83 2.20
C LEU A 204 18.51 10.35 1.03
N ARG A 205 19.78 10.66 1.28
CA ARG A 205 20.70 11.16 0.24
C ARG A 205 21.03 10.07 -0.77
N GLY A 206 21.33 8.86 -0.30
CA GLY A 206 21.60 7.70 -1.15
C GLY A 206 20.35 7.10 -1.79
N MET A 207 19.16 7.29 -1.20
CA MET A 207 17.90 6.83 -1.78
C MET A 207 17.40 7.68 -2.96
N LYS A 208 17.93 8.89 -3.13
CA LYS A 208 17.50 9.85 -4.16
C LYS A 208 18.26 9.73 -5.49
N VAL A 209 19.33 8.94 -5.51
CA VAL A 209 20.31 8.88 -6.60
C VAL A 209 20.35 7.51 -7.28
#